data_AF-A0AA39PEI6-F1
#
_entry.id   AF-A0AA39PEI6-F1
#
_cell.length_a   1.000
_cell.length_b   1.000
_cell.length_c   1.000
_cell.angle_alpha   90.00
_cell.angle_beta   90.00
_cell.angle_gamma   90.00
#
_symmetry.space_group_name_H-M   'P 1'
#
loop_
_entity.id
_entity.type
_entity.pdbx_description
1 polymer ?
#
loop_
_entity_poly.entity_id
_entity_poly.type
_entity_poly.pdbx_seq_one_letter_code
_entity_poly.pdbx_strand_id
1 'polypeptide(L)'
;MAQNYTAQSPATGYYITSTMCDVPGQIVATADGKGGIPAGATLTFSKALQPATTEVTIKGLSGLYITLPPASLSNPSTGAVSGSKLVWSSTPAIWQVDVTKTGPYVIVPDGMDLYWFTDNSIGPIVQVKSGAQIKGTENEWIIYTAK
;
A
#
# COMPACT_ATOMS: atom_id res chain seq x y z
N MET A 1 8.14 15.51 -9.10
CA MET A 1 8.03 14.60 -10.25
C MET A 1 7.59 13.23 -9.76
N ALA A 2 6.88 12.46 -10.58
CA ALA A 2 6.54 11.08 -10.26
C ALA A 2 7.81 10.23 -10.16
N GLN A 3 7.80 9.19 -9.31
CA GLN A 3 8.96 8.35 -9.06
C GLN A 3 8.53 6.90 -8.82
N ASN A 4 9.31 5.96 -9.36
CA ASN A 4 9.07 4.54 -9.17
C ASN A 4 9.74 4.05 -7.89
N TYR A 5 9.02 3.22 -7.15
CA TYR A 5 9.45 2.61 -5.91
C TYR A 5 9.05 1.14 -5.82
N THR A 6 9.69 0.43 -4.92
CA THR A 6 9.22 -0.85 -4.37
C THR A 6 8.75 -0.60 -2.95
N ALA A 7 7.75 -1.35 -2.48
CA ALA A 7 7.27 -1.29 -1.10
C ALA A 7 7.34 -2.69 -0.47
N GLN A 8 8.24 -2.86 0.50
CA GLN A 8 8.45 -4.12 1.21
C GLN A 8 7.99 -4.01 2.67
N SER A 9 7.23 -4.98 3.15
CA SER A 9 6.97 -5.10 4.58
C SER A 9 8.21 -5.66 5.30
N PRO A 10 8.78 -4.95 6.30
CA PRO A 10 9.89 -5.47 7.09
C PRO A 10 9.47 -6.67 7.95
N ALA A 11 8.19 -6.77 8.32
CA ALA A 11 7.66 -7.83 9.16
C ALA A 11 7.56 -9.18 8.43
N THR A 12 7.22 -9.17 7.13
CA THR A 12 7.00 -10.40 6.33
C THR A 12 8.05 -10.61 5.25
N GLY A 13 8.77 -9.55 4.84
CA GLY A 13 9.63 -9.55 3.67
C GLY A 13 8.87 -9.45 2.33
N TYR A 14 7.54 -9.30 2.37
CA TYR A 14 6.70 -9.29 1.17
C TYR A 14 6.71 -7.93 0.48
N TYR A 15 6.74 -7.98 -0.86
CA TYR A 15 6.61 -6.81 -1.73
C TYR A 15 5.20 -6.69 -2.27
N ILE A 16 4.67 -5.48 -2.38
CA ILE A 16 3.47 -5.23 -3.17
C ILE A 16 3.78 -5.46 -4.64
N THR A 17 2.96 -6.25 -5.32
CA THR A 17 3.16 -6.57 -6.74
C THR A 17 1.97 -6.15 -7.58
N SER A 18 2.26 -5.66 -8.79
CA SER A 18 1.30 -5.35 -9.83
C SER A 18 1.69 -6.05 -11.14
N THR A 19 0.70 -6.38 -11.94
CA THR A 19 0.87 -6.97 -13.27
C THR A 19 0.17 -6.09 -14.32
N MET A 20 0.53 -6.26 -15.59
CA MET A 20 -0.20 -5.63 -16.71
C MET A 20 -1.64 -6.16 -16.86
N CYS A 21 -1.98 -7.25 -16.18
CA CYS A 21 -3.28 -7.90 -16.23
C CYS A 21 -4.17 -7.59 -15.02
N ASP A 22 -3.73 -6.72 -14.10
CA ASP A 22 -4.56 -6.34 -12.96
C ASP A 22 -5.85 -5.66 -13.44
N VAL A 23 -6.97 -6.01 -12.81
CA VAL A 23 -8.29 -5.46 -13.17
C VAL A 23 -8.90 -4.65 -12.03
N PRO A 24 -9.78 -3.65 -12.31
CA PRO A 24 -10.45 -2.89 -11.26
C PRO A 24 -11.24 -3.79 -10.30
N GLY A 25 -11.13 -3.52 -9.00
CA GLY A 25 -11.74 -4.28 -7.91
C GLY A 25 -10.93 -5.51 -7.46
N GLN A 26 -9.88 -5.89 -8.19
CA GLN A 26 -8.99 -6.98 -7.77
C GLN A 26 -8.21 -6.58 -6.52
N ILE A 27 -8.08 -7.51 -5.57
CA ILE A 27 -7.28 -7.32 -4.35
C ILE A 27 -5.81 -7.10 -4.72
N VAL A 28 -5.18 -6.12 -4.07
CA VAL A 28 -3.74 -5.89 -4.18
C VAL A 28 -2.99 -7.04 -3.55
N ALA A 29 -2.20 -7.73 -4.38
CA ALA A 29 -1.40 -8.88 -3.97
C ALA A 29 0.00 -8.47 -3.52
N THR A 30 0.61 -9.33 -2.73
CA THR A 30 2.03 -9.27 -2.39
C THR A 30 2.75 -10.55 -2.81
N ALA A 31 4.08 -10.50 -2.88
CA ALA A 31 4.90 -11.67 -3.17
C ALA A 31 6.12 -11.72 -2.24
N ASP A 32 6.58 -12.95 -1.94
CA ASP A 32 7.76 -13.16 -1.10
C ASP A 32 9.02 -12.59 -1.78
N GLY A 33 9.76 -11.76 -1.04
CA GLY A 33 11.05 -11.20 -1.45
C GLY A 33 12.24 -12.13 -1.24
N LYS A 34 12.05 -13.35 -0.73
CA LYS A 34 13.12 -14.34 -0.60
C LYS A 34 13.66 -14.71 -1.98
N GLY A 35 14.92 -14.36 -2.21
CA GLY A 35 15.60 -14.54 -3.50
C GLY A 35 15.70 -13.28 -4.35
N GLY A 36 15.16 -12.15 -3.88
CA GLY A 36 15.29 -10.84 -4.54
C GLY A 36 13.96 -10.11 -4.69
N ILE A 37 14.00 -8.94 -5.34
CA ILE A 37 12.80 -8.14 -5.63
C ILE A 37 11.94 -8.90 -6.66
N PRO A 38 10.68 -9.24 -6.36
CA PRO A 38 9.80 -9.94 -7.28
C PRO A 38 9.52 -9.15 -8.56
N ALA A 39 9.24 -9.88 -9.65
CA ALA A 39 8.71 -9.25 -10.86
C ALA A 39 7.38 -8.55 -10.53
N GLY A 40 7.21 -7.32 -11.03
CA GLY A 40 5.99 -6.54 -10.77
C GLY A 40 5.99 -5.78 -9.45
N ALA A 41 7.07 -5.79 -8.66
CA ALA A 41 7.17 -5.05 -7.41
C ALA A 41 7.27 -3.51 -7.56
N THR A 42 7.17 -3.00 -8.79
CA THR A 42 7.31 -1.57 -9.10
C THR A 42 5.95 -0.87 -8.98
N LEU A 43 5.93 0.19 -8.17
CA LEU A 43 4.83 1.10 -7.98
C LEU A 43 5.27 2.52 -8.38
N THR A 44 4.42 3.23 -9.11
CA THR A 44 4.66 4.64 -9.47
C THR A 44 3.93 5.55 -8.50
N PHE A 45 4.69 6.33 -7.74
CA PHE A 45 4.16 7.36 -6.85
C PHE A 45 4.08 8.66 -7.62
N SER A 46 2.98 9.42 -7.47
CA SER A 46 2.80 10.68 -8.20
C SER A 46 3.82 11.77 -7.84
N LYS A 47 4.49 11.64 -6.69
CA LYS A 47 5.59 12.51 -6.25
C LYS A 47 6.72 11.67 -5.64
N ALA A 48 7.93 12.19 -5.72
CA ALA A 48 9.06 11.65 -4.97
C ALA A 48 8.87 11.88 -3.47
N LEU A 49 9.22 10.88 -2.66
CA LEU A 49 9.12 10.98 -1.20
C LEU A 49 10.13 11.99 -0.67
N GLN A 50 9.70 12.80 0.29
CA GLN A 50 10.52 13.79 0.99
C GLN A 50 10.72 13.35 2.44
N PRO A 51 11.68 13.93 3.19
CA PRO A 51 11.82 13.70 4.64
C PRO A 51 10.70 14.40 5.44
N ALA A 52 9.46 14.25 5.00
CA ALA A 52 8.23 14.79 5.56
C ALA A 52 7.03 14.01 5.00
N THR A 53 5.83 14.21 5.55
CA THR A 53 4.58 13.68 5.00
C THR A 53 4.43 14.07 3.54
N THR A 54 4.28 13.07 2.67
CA THR A 54 4.11 13.29 1.23
C THR A 54 2.78 12.70 0.78
N GLU A 55 1.89 13.55 0.25
CA GLU A 55 0.65 13.11 -0.39
C GLU A 55 0.88 12.66 -1.82
N VAL A 56 0.55 11.40 -2.09
CA VAL A 56 0.75 10.74 -3.38
C VAL A 56 -0.48 9.97 -3.82
N THR A 57 -0.56 9.70 -5.12
CA THR A 57 -1.31 8.56 -5.64
C THR A 57 -0.31 7.46 -5.98
N ILE A 58 -0.71 6.21 -5.81
CA ILE A 58 0.17 5.05 -5.99
C ILE A 58 -0.43 4.18 -7.09
N LYS A 59 0.32 3.99 -8.18
CA LYS A 59 -0.11 3.31 -9.40
C LYS A 59 0.70 2.04 -9.65
N GLY A 60 0.04 0.97 -10.06
CA GLY A 60 0.67 -0.28 -10.49
C GLY A 60 1.06 -0.28 -11.98
N LEU A 61 1.62 -1.39 -12.45
CA LEU A 61 2.07 -1.56 -13.84
C LEU A 61 0.91 -1.51 -14.84
N SER A 62 -0.29 -1.99 -14.48
CA SER A 62 -1.50 -1.90 -15.30
C SER A 62 -2.01 -0.47 -15.51
N GLY A 63 -1.49 0.51 -14.77
CA GLY A 63 -2.00 1.87 -14.75
C GLY A 63 -3.12 2.13 -13.75
N LEU A 64 -3.59 1.08 -13.05
CA LEU A 64 -4.57 1.19 -11.96
C LEU A 64 -3.92 1.70 -10.67
N TYR A 65 -4.73 2.30 -9.81
CA TYR A 65 -4.32 2.86 -8.53
C TYR A 65 -4.65 1.92 -7.37
N ILE A 66 -3.80 1.92 -6.35
CA ILE A 66 -4.13 1.27 -5.07
C ILE A 66 -5.13 2.14 -4.33
N THR A 67 -6.28 1.58 -3.95
CA THR A 67 -7.31 2.29 -3.17
C THR A 67 -7.89 1.42 -2.06
N LEU A 68 -8.57 2.07 -1.13
CA LEU A 68 -9.54 1.39 -0.27
C LEU A 68 -10.65 0.75 -1.13
N PRO A 69 -11.28 -0.34 -0.67
CA PRO A 69 -12.42 -0.90 -1.36
C PRO A 69 -13.58 0.11 -1.37
N PRO A 70 -14.42 0.13 -2.42
CA PRO A 70 -15.56 1.02 -2.47
C PRO A 70 -16.51 0.77 -1.29
N ALA A 71 -17.21 1.81 -0.87
CA ALA A 71 -18.21 1.71 0.18
C ALA A 71 -19.24 0.63 -0.18
N SER A 72 -19.50 -0.29 0.75
CA SER A 72 -20.59 -1.26 0.61
C SER A 72 -21.92 -0.62 0.99
N LEU A 73 -23.05 -1.14 0.51
CA LEU A 73 -24.38 -0.69 0.92
C LEU A 73 -24.61 -0.80 2.45
N SER A 74 -23.86 -1.67 3.12
CA SER A 74 -23.86 -1.83 4.58
C SER A 74 -22.98 -0.82 5.33
N ASN A 75 -22.12 -0.04 4.66
CA ASN A 75 -21.29 1.00 5.30
C ASN A 75 -20.95 2.15 4.31
N PRO A 76 -21.75 3.23 4.28
CA PRO A 76 -21.69 4.26 3.24
C PRO A 76 -20.70 5.41 3.48
N SER A 77 -20.18 5.60 4.71
CA SER A 77 -19.18 6.62 5.02
C SER A 77 -17.79 6.02 4.90
N THR A 78 -17.19 6.09 3.70
CA THR A 78 -15.89 5.48 3.35
C THR A 78 -15.78 4.05 3.87
N GLY A 79 -16.48 3.10 3.25
CA GLY A 79 -16.76 1.77 3.81
C GLY A 79 -15.59 0.81 4.08
N ALA A 80 -14.36 1.30 4.19
CA ALA A 80 -13.22 0.54 4.67
C ALA A 80 -13.09 0.63 6.20
N VAL A 81 -12.86 -0.50 6.83
CA VAL A 81 -12.60 -0.66 8.26
C VAL A 81 -11.31 -1.45 8.43
N SER A 82 -10.83 -1.60 9.66
CA SER A 82 -9.73 -2.52 9.93
C SER A 82 -10.05 -3.93 9.40
N GLY A 83 -9.13 -4.52 8.66
CA GLY A 83 -9.29 -5.77 7.91
C GLY A 83 -9.78 -5.61 6.47
N SER A 84 -10.13 -4.40 6.03
CA SER A 84 -10.47 -4.14 4.63
C SER A 84 -9.25 -4.33 3.73
N LYS A 85 -9.44 -5.05 2.61
CA LYS A 85 -8.40 -5.36 1.63
C LYS A 85 -8.27 -4.22 0.64
N LEU A 86 -7.04 -3.80 0.35
CA LEU A 86 -6.79 -2.83 -0.70
C LEU A 86 -7.11 -3.45 -2.06
N VAL A 87 -7.55 -2.61 -3.00
CA VAL A 87 -7.92 -3.04 -4.35
C VAL A 87 -7.26 -2.15 -5.40
N TRP A 88 -7.13 -2.70 -6.61
CA TRP A 88 -6.81 -1.94 -7.80
C TRP A 88 -8.05 -1.16 -8.29
N SER A 89 -7.88 0.09 -8.68
CA SER A 89 -8.99 0.96 -9.10
C SER A 89 -8.59 1.86 -10.27
N SER A 90 -9.55 2.19 -11.13
CA SER A 90 -9.39 3.22 -12.15
C SER A 90 -9.41 4.64 -11.57
N THR A 91 -9.94 4.80 -10.35
CA THR A 91 -10.03 6.08 -9.65
C THR A 91 -8.85 6.21 -8.68
N PRO A 92 -8.07 7.31 -8.74
CA PRO A 92 -6.98 7.51 -7.79
C PRO A 92 -7.49 7.76 -6.38
N ALA A 93 -6.77 7.23 -5.38
CA ALA A 93 -6.88 7.63 -3.99
C ALA A 93 -5.61 8.37 -3.56
N ILE A 94 -5.77 9.33 -2.65
CA ILE A 94 -4.66 10.05 -2.03
C ILE A 94 -4.22 9.27 -0.79
N TRP A 95 -2.92 8.99 -0.73
CA TRP A 95 -2.23 8.39 0.39
C TRP A 95 -1.24 9.38 0.97
N GLN A 96 -1.24 9.54 2.29
CA GLN A 96 -0.18 10.20 3.02
C GLN A 96 0.89 9.17 3.33
N VAL A 97 2.11 9.46 2.89
CA VAL A 97 3.29 8.62 3.13
C VAL A 97 4.17 9.37 4.13
N ASP A 98 4.22 8.85 5.35
CA ASP A 98 4.96 9.42 6.46
C ASP A 98 6.31 8.72 6.62
N VAL A 99 7.36 9.51 6.71
CA VAL A 99 8.71 9.00 7.04
C VAL A 99 8.83 8.89 8.55
N THR A 100 8.99 7.67 9.07
CA THR A 100 9.41 7.54 10.46
C THR A 100 10.85 8.06 10.58
N LYS A 101 11.21 8.72 11.68
CA LYS A 101 12.53 9.35 11.89
C LYS A 101 13.73 8.39 11.73
N THR A 102 13.49 7.09 11.60
CA THR A 102 14.46 6.01 11.53
C THR A 102 14.48 5.24 10.19
N GLY A 103 13.69 5.62 9.19
CA GLY A 103 13.78 5.05 7.84
C GLY A 103 12.54 4.31 7.30
N PRO A 104 11.78 3.52 8.08
CA PRO A 104 10.54 2.93 7.56
C PRO A 104 9.47 3.99 7.27
N TYR A 105 8.62 3.68 6.30
CA TYR A 105 7.50 4.52 5.91
C TYR A 105 6.20 3.95 6.43
N VAL A 106 5.25 4.82 6.70
CA VAL A 106 3.88 4.45 7.04
C VAL A 106 2.96 5.06 5.99
N ILE A 107 1.98 4.29 5.52
CA ILE A 107 1.06 4.69 4.45
C ILE A 107 -0.35 4.70 5.00
N VAL A 108 -0.97 5.87 5.02
CA VAL A 108 -2.33 6.09 5.54
C VAL A 108 -3.21 6.79 4.49
N PRO A 109 -4.51 6.46 4.40
CA PRO A 109 -5.43 7.26 3.62
C PRO A 109 -5.55 8.63 4.27
N ASP A 110 -5.64 9.68 3.45
CA ASP A 110 -5.78 11.05 3.96
C ASP A 110 -6.96 11.17 4.95
N GLY A 111 -6.67 11.69 6.14
CA GLY A 111 -7.66 11.92 7.20
C GLY A 111 -8.19 10.67 7.92
N MET A 112 -7.57 9.49 7.75
CA MET A 112 -8.04 8.24 8.37
C MET A 112 -6.99 7.59 9.30
N ASP A 113 -7.45 7.07 10.43
CA ASP A 113 -6.65 6.21 11.35
C ASP A 113 -6.59 4.76 10.84
N LEU A 114 -6.16 4.57 9.59
CA LEU A 114 -6.06 3.27 8.92
C LEU A 114 -4.69 3.15 8.25
N TYR A 115 -4.00 2.05 8.50
CA TYR A 115 -2.61 1.87 8.11
C TYR A 115 -2.44 0.66 7.20
N TRP A 116 -1.66 0.79 6.14
CA TRP A 116 -1.32 -0.37 5.29
C TRP A 116 -0.61 -1.44 6.11
N PHE A 117 -1.08 -2.67 5.98
CA PHE A 117 -0.68 -3.82 6.78
C PHE A 117 -0.65 -5.08 5.93
N THR A 118 0.36 -5.92 6.15
CA THR A 118 0.44 -7.27 5.61
C THR A 118 1.05 -8.20 6.65
N ASP A 119 0.55 -9.43 6.74
CA ASP A 119 0.99 -10.44 7.70
C ASP A 119 0.85 -11.83 7.07
N ASN A 120 1.68 -12.78 7.49
CA ASN A 120 1.68 -14.16 7.00
C ASN A 120 0.32 -14.88 7.20
N SER A 121 -0.46 -14.48 8.20
CA SER A 121 -1.77 -15.05 8.55
C SER A 121 -2.93 -14.56 7.68
N ILE A 122 -2.80 -13.42 7.01
CA ILE A 122 -3.85 -12.88 6.13
C ILE A 122 -3.61 -13.20 4.65
N GLY A 123 -2.48 -13.81 4.33
CA GLY A 123 -2.09 -14.22 2.98
C GLY A 123 -1.33 -13.13 2.22
N PRO A 124 -1.02 -13.38 0.94
CA PRO A 124 -0.20 -12.50 0.10
C PRO A 124 -1.00 -11.28 -0.39
N ILE A 125 -1.50 -10.48 0.55
CA ILE A 125 -2.38 -9.33 0.28
C ILE A 125 -2.03 -8.16 1.19
N VAL A 126 -2.50 -6.97 0.79
CA VAL A 126 -2.46 -5.77 1.64
C VAL A 126 -3.85 -5.47 2.18
N GLN A 127 -3.93 -5.25 3.48
CA GLN A 127 -5.12 -4.76 4.18
C GLN A 127 -4.82 -3.44 4.88
N VAL A 128 -5.86 -2.78 5.36
CA VAL A 128 -5.71 -1.70 6.34
C VAL A 128 -6.02 -2.17 7.74
N LYS A 129 -5.31 -1.64 8.72
CA LYS A 129 -5.51 -1.92 10.15
C LYS A 129 -5.62 -0.61 10.91
N SER A 130 -6.49 -0.51 11.90
CA SER A 130 -6.64 0.74 12.66
C SER A 130 -5.42 1.02 13.52
N GLY A 131 -5.12 2.29 13.78
CA GLY A 131 -3.95 2.71 14.58
C GLY A 131 -3.94 2.07 15.96
N ALA A 132 -5.11 2.02 16.62
CA ALA A 132 -5.29 1.37 17.92
C ALA A 132 -5.02 -0.15 17.91
N GLN A 133 -5.02 -0.79 16.74
CA GLN A 133 -4.76 -2.22 16.58
C GLN A 133 -3.34 -2.53 16.11
N ILE A 134 -2.56 -1.50 15.75
CA ILE A 134 -1.17 -1.67 15.33
C ILE A 134 -0.32 -2.15 16.50
N LYS A 135 0.50 -3.17 16.25
CA LYS A 135 1.48 -3.73 17.18
C LYS A 135 2.87 -3.71 16.56
N GLY A 136 3.83 -3.14 17.28
CA GLY A 136 5.22 -3.08 16.81
C GLY A 136 5.33 -2.30 15.50
N THR A 137 5.92 -2.94 14.49
CA THR A 137 6.26 -2.33 13.19
C THR A 137 5.49 -2.95 12.02
N GLU A 138 4.35 -3.58 12.28
CA GLU A 138 3.60 -4.35 11.28
C GLU A 138 2.95 -3.49 10.16
N ASN A 139 2.84 -2.18 10.40
CA ASN A 139 2.37 -1.18 9.43
C ASN A 139 3.50 -0.41 8.74
N GLU A 140 4.75 -0.75 9.04
CA GLU A 140 5.91 -0.13 8.42
C GLU A 140 6.17 -0.74 7.04
N TRP A 141 6.70 0.08 6.14
CA TRP A 141 7.08 -0.30 4.79
C TRP A 141 8.46 0.26 4.48
N ILE A 142 9.35 -0.58 3.98
CA ILE A 142 10.62 -0.14 3.40
C ILE A 142 10.34 0.24 1.95
N ILE A 143 10.52 1.53 1.63
CA ILE A 143 10.29 2.05 0.29
C ILE A 143 11.63 2.41 -0.36
N TYR A 144 11.98 1.70 -1.43
CA TYR A 144 13.22 1.94 -2.19
C TYR A 144 12.91 2.38 -3.60
N THR A 145 13.71 3.32 -4.12
CA THR A 145 13.64 3.72 -5.53
C THR A 145 13.81 2.51 -6.43
N ALA A 146 12.82 2.25 -7.28
CA ALA A 146 12.91 1.22 -8.31
C ALA A 146 13.68 1.78 -9.51
N LYS A 147 14.54 0.94 -10.11
CA LYS A 147 15.24 1.26 -11.36
C LYS A 147 14.34 1.02 -12.55
#